data_AF-A0A953WFU2-F1
#
_entry.id   AF-A0A953WFU2-F1
#
_cell.length_a   1.000
_cell.length_b   1.000
_cell.length_c   1.000
_cell.angle_alpha   90.00
_cell.angle_beta   90.00
_cell.angle_gamma   90.00
#
_symmetry.space_group_name_H-M   'P 1'
#
loop_
_entity.id
_entity.type
_entity.pdbx_description
1 polymer ?
#
loop_
_entity_poly.entity_id
_entity_poly.type
_entity_poly.pdbx_seq_one_letter_code
_entity_poly.pdbx_strand_id
1 'polypeptide(L)' 'MSGLVALIVTAINTGIDAGLVARWLSAWALAFPAAWFAAMFWGPFARRIARLFVRPPIE' A
#
# COMPACT_ATOMS: atom_id res chain seq x y z
N MET A 1 3.61 -7.86 2.11
CA MET A 1 2.24 -7.55 2.59
C MET A 1 1.27 -7.10 1.49
N SER A 2 1.70 -6.53 0.35
CA SER A 2 0.75 -5.94 -0.63
C SER A 2 0.29 -6.85 -1.79
N GLY A 3 1.01 -7.93 -2.12
CA GLY A 3 0.74 -8.73 -3.33
C GLY A 3 -0.64 -9.42 -3.33
N LEU A 4 -0.99 -10.10 -2.23
CA LEU A 4 -2.26 -10.82 -2.11
C LEU A 4 -3.47 -9.87 -2.02
N VAL A 5 -3.33 -8.76 -1.29
CA VAL A 5 -4.37 -7.72 -1.24
C VAL A 5 -4.59 -7.11 -2.63
N ALA A 6 -3.52 -6.79 -3.36
CA ALA A 6 -3.62 -6.31 -4.72
C ALA A 6 -4.32 -7.34 -5.63
N LEU A 7 -4.01 -8.64 -5.50
CA LEU A 7 -4.67 -9.69 -6.28
C LEU A 7 -6.18 -9.73 -6.02
N ILE A 8 -6.59 -9.72 -4.75
CA ILE A 8 -8.01 -9.74 -4.35
C ILE A 8 -8.72 -8.50 -4.91
N VAL A 9 -8.14 -7.31 -4.74
CA VAL A 9 -8.72 -6.07 -5.24
C VAL A 9 -8.82 -6.08 -6.77
N THR A 10 -7.79 -6.53 -7.48
CA THR A 10 -7.84 -6.65 -8.95
C THR A 10 -8.92 -7.64 -9.39
N ALA A 11 -9.03 -8.80 -8.74
CA ALA A 11 -10.04 -9.80 -9.06
C ALA A 11 -11.47 -9.26 -8.86
N ILE A 12 -11.71 -8.54 -7.75
CA ILE A 12 -13.02 -7.92 -7.45
C ILE A 12 -13.36 -6.84 -8.48
N ASN A 13 -12.41 -5.99 -8.88
CA ASN A 13 -12.68 -4.85 -9.76
C ASN A 13 -12.74 -5.21 -11.24
N THR A 14 -12.02 -6.25 -11.67
CA THR A 14 -11.81 -6.54 -13.10
C THR A 14 -12.31 -7.93 -13.51
N GLY A 15 -12.77 -8.74 -12.57
CA GLY A 15 -13.17 -10.12 -12.80
C GLY A 15 -11.99 -11.10 -12.84
N ILE A 16 -12.33 -12.40 -12.86
CA ILE A 16 -11.38 -13.52 -12.93
C ILE A 16 -11.45 -14.12 -14.33
N ASP A 17 -10.40 -13.89 -15.11
CA ASP A 17 -10.23 -14.41 -16.47
C ASP A 17 -8.73 -14.61 -16.75
N ALA A 18 -8.38 -15.09 -17.95
CA ALA A 18 -7.01 -15.37 -18.34
C ALA A 18 -6.05 -14.15 -18.24
N GLY A 19 -6.59 -12.93 -18.28
CA GLY A 19 -5.84 -11.67 -18.12
C GLY A 19 -5.61 -11.23 -16.67
N LEU A 20 -6.18 -11.92 -15.67
CA LEU A 20 -6.10 -11.52 -14.25
C LEU A 20 -4.65 -11.36 -13.78
N VAL A 21 -3.78 -12.32 -14.09
CA VAL A 21 -2.38 -12.32 -13.64
C VAL A 21 -1.63 -11.10 -14.19
N ALA A 22 -1.82 -10.78 -15.48
CA ALA A 22 -1.17 -9.64 -16.12
C ALA A 22 -1.66 -8.30 -15.54
N ARG A 23 -2.98 -8.16 -15.32
CA ARG A 23 -3.57 -6.96 -14.67
C ARG A 23 -3.10 -6.80 -13.23
N TRP A 24 -3.03 -7.91 -12.48
CA TRP A 24 -2.58 -7.91 -11.10
C TRP A 24 -1.11 -7.51 -11.00
N LEU A 25 -0.23 -8.12 -11.79
CA LEU A 25 1.19 -7.83 -11.75
C LEU A 25 1.50 -6.39 -12.20
N SER A 26 0.81 -5.88 -13.23
CA SER A 26 0.99 -4.48 -13.66
C SER A 26 0.50 -3.49 -12.61
N ALA A 27 -0.69 -3.72 -12.04
CA ALA A 27 -1.22 -2.88 -10.96
C ALA A 27 -0.32 -2.92 -9.72
N TRP A 28 0.15 -4.10 -9.33
CA TRP A 28 1.04 -4.27 -8.18
C TRP A 28 2.40 -3.61 -8.41
N ALA A 29 2.98 -3.74 -9.61
CA ALA A 29 4.24 -3.11 -9.99
C ALA A 29 4.18 -1.58 -9.97
N LEU A 30 3.02 -0.98 -10.25
CA LEU A 30 2.81 0.47 -10.15
C LEU A 30 2.51 0.91 -8.70
N ALA A 31 1.73 0.13 -7.96
CA ALA A 31 1.36 0.45 -6.59
C ALA A 31 2.55 0.41 -5.62
N PHE A 32 3.50 -0.51 -5.83
CA PHE A 32 4.67 -0.66 -4.97
C PHE A 32 5.55 0.60 -4.88
N PRO A 33 6.06 1.17 -5.99
CA PRO A 33 6.85 2.41 -5.94
C PRO A 33 6.02 3.59 -5.43
N ALA A 34 4.75 3.69 -5.82
CA ALA A 34 3.86 4.76 -5.32
C ALA A 34 3.72 4.71 -3.79
N ALA A 35 3.53 3.51 -3.21
CA ALA A 35 3.47 3.33 -1.77
C ALA A 35 4.78 3.68 -1.07
N TRP A 36 5.92 3.32 -1.68
CA TRP A 36 7.24 3.66 -1.14
C TRP A 36 7.48 5.17 -1.11
N PHE A 37 7.15 5.86 -2.21
CA PHE A 37 7.19 7.33 -2.27
C PHE A 37 6.28 7.97 -1.23
N ALA A 38 5.03 7.52 -1.12
CA ALA A 38 4.09 8.03 -0.12
C ALA A 38 4.62 7.84 1.31
N ALA A 39 5.19 6.67 1.62
CA ALA A 39 5.74 6.38 2.93
C ALA A 39 6.94 7.28 3.28
N MET A 40 7.84 7.55 2.33
CA MET A 40 8.98 8.43 2.57
C MET A 40 8.54 9.88 2.75
N PHE A 41 7.68 10.37 1.87
CA PHE A 41 7.26 11.76 1.87
C PHE A 41 6.36 12.07 3.07
N TRP A 42 5.35 11.23 3.35
CA TRP A 42 4.39 11.48 4.44
C TRP A 42 4.83 10.85 5.77
N GLY A 43 5.87 10.02 5.79
CA GLY A 43 6.45 9.44 7.00
C GLY A 43 6.69 10.43 8.15
N PRO A 44 7.36 11.59 7.93
CA PRO A 44 7.54 12.58 8.99
C PRO A 44 6.21 13.19 9.48
N PHE A 45 5.23 13.37 8.60
CA PHE A 45 3.91 13.89 8.94
C PHE A 45 3.11 12.89 9.77
N ALA A 46 3.10 11.61 9.37
CA ALA A 46 2.49 10.52 10.12
C ALA A 46 3.08 10.42 11.54
N ARG A 47 4.40 10.59 11.69
CA ARG A 47 5.06 10.63 13.01
C ARG A 47 4.69 11.86 13.84
N ARG A 48 4.43 13.02 13.22
CA ARG A 48 3.94 14.21 13.94
C ARG A 48 2.53 13.98 14.46
N ILE A 49 1.64 13.43 13.64
CA ILE A 49 0.28 13.09 14.05
C ILE A 49 0.29 12.02 15.14
N ALA A 50 1.07 10.95 14.97
CA ALA A 50 1.14 9.87 15.95
C ALA A 50 1.52 10.39 17.35
N ARG A 51 2.43 11.37 17.44
CA ARG A 51 2.82 12.00 18.72
C ARG A 51 1.70 12.80 19.41
N LEU A 52 0.63 13.17 18.71
CA LEU A 52 -0.53 13.80 19.34
C LEU A 52 -1.36 12.80 20.14
N PHE A 53 -1.34 11.52 19.76
CA PHE A 53 -2.16 10.47 20.36
C PHE A 53 -1.34 9.48 21.19
N VAL A 54 -0.05 9.35 20.90
CA VAL A 54 0.85 8.39 21.55
C VAL A 54 1.84 9.15 22.42
N ARG A 55 1.87 8.82 23.71
CA ARG A 55 2.90 9.33 24.63
C ARG A 55 4.26 8.78 24.19
N PRO A 56 5.31 9.61 24.13
CA PRO A 56 6.65 9.11 23.82
C PRO A 56 7.02 8.03 24.84
N PRO A 57 7.71 6.95 24.41
CA PRO A 57 8.20 5.94 25.34
C PRO A 57 9.07 6.62 26.41
N ILE A 58 8.86 6.21 27.66
CA ILE A 58 9.60 6.70 28.81
C ILE A 58 11.00 6.09 28.68
N GLU A 59 12.01 6.92 28.40
CA GLU A 59 13.43 6.55 28.53
C GLU A 59 13.83 6.45 30.00
#